data_AF-A0A8B7W344-F1
#
_entry.id   AF-A0A8B7W344-F1
#
_cell.length_a   1.000
_cell.length_b   1.000
_cell.length_c   1.000
_cell.angle_alpha   90.00
_cell.angle_beta   90.00
_cell.angle_gamma   90.00
#
_symmetry.space_group_name_H-M   'P 1'
#
loop_
_entity.id
_entity.type
_entity.pdbx_description
1 polymer ?
#
loop_
_entity_poly.entity_id
_entity_poly.type
_entity_poly.pdbx_seq_one_letter_code
_entity_poly.pdbx_strand_id
1 'polypeptide(L)'
;MLRRILQRTPGRVGSQGSDLDSSATPINTGDVNNESSSEGFICPLCMKRCITAVDLSDHYQKVHAENETRGQELLNDASVTGFICPQCMKSLGSADELFKHYQAVHDADNDASHGGEASLALKRDDITLLRQEVQDLQASLKEEKWYAEELKKELEKYQGLQQQESKPDGLVVAGSSAELQLLEQQLEEAQTENFNIKQMKDLFEQKAAQLATEIADLKSKYDEEKSLREAAEQKVMHLTEELNKQATVIQDLKTELLQRPGIEDVSVLKKELVQVQTLMDNMTLERERESEKLKDECKKLQTEYANSEATISQLRVNLLKGPQEVAIYGRRTTKT
;
A
#
# COMPACT_ATOMS: atom_id res chain seq x y z
N MET A 1 55.09 31.98 19.57
CA MET A 1 54.87 33.38 19.17
C MET A 1 53.49 33.79 19.66
N LEU A 2 53.45 34.88 20.43
CA LEU A 2 52.29 35.44 21.12
C LEU A 2 51.38 36.23 20.14
N ARG A 3 50.05 36.15 20.33
CA ARG A 3 49.11 37.27 20.61
C ARG A 3 47.65 36.72 20.52
N ARG A 4 46.85 36.69 21.61
CA ARG A 4 46.09 37.79 22.30
C ARG A 4 44.90 38.28 21.44
N ILE A 5 43.63 38.40 21.84
CA ILE A 5 42.87 38.78 23.08
C ILE A 5 41.37 38.47 22.73
N LEU A 6 40.51 37.72 23.47
CA LEU A 6 39.81 37.90 24.77
C LEU A 6 38.89 39.14 24.93
N GLN A 7 37.76 38.95 25.63
CA GLN A 7 36.79 39.92 26.20
C GLN A 7 35.54 40.21 25.33
N ARG A 8 34.30 40.26 25.85
CA ARG A 8 33.75 40.22 27.22
C ARG A 8 32.22 40.01 27.14
N THR A 9 31.67 39.43 28.19
CA THR A 9 30.27 39.13 28.58
C THR A 9 29.55 40.39 29.16
N PRO A 10 28.48 40.34 30.01
CA PRO A 10 27.15 39.68 30.04
C PRO A 10 25.97 40.62 30.50
N GLY A 11 24.72 40.12 30.52
CA GLY A 11 23.69 40.46 31.54
C GLY A 11 22.34 40.94 30.99
N ARG A 12 21.21 40.95 31.72
CA ARG A 12 20.73 40.37 33.00
C ARG A 12 19.28 40.89 33.20
N VAL A 13 18.30 40.00 33.45
CA VAL A 13 17.08 40.11 34.31
C VAL A 13 15.99 41.19 34.09
N GLY A 14 14.72 40.73 34.13
CA GLY A 14 13.60 41.32 34.89
C GLY A 14 12.56 42.09 34.07
N SER A 15 11.31 41.63 33.93
CA SER A 15 10.15 41.62 34.87
C SER A 15 9.27 42.88 34.87
N GLN A 16 8.01 42.67 34.47
CA GLN A 16 6.72 43.22 34.95
C GLN A 16 6.31 44.69 34.72
N GLY A 17 5.05 44.83 34.26
CA GLY A 17 4.03 45.79 34.75
C GLY A 17 3.77 47.01 33.85
N SER A 18 2.71 47.04 33.03
CA SER A 18 1.42 47.79 33.21
C SER A 18 1.60 49.33 33.26
N ASP A 19 0.89 50.24 32.57
CA ASP A 19 -0.48 50.31 32.04
C ASP A 19 -0.67 51.58 31.14
N LEU A 20 -1.62 51.50 30.18
CA LEU A 20 -2.49 52.57 29.59
C LEU A 20 -1.84 53.69 28.73
N ASP A 21 -2.36 54.13 27.58
CA ASP A 21 -3.76 54.46 27.25
C ASP A 21 -4.05 54.41 25.72
N SER A 22 -5.34 54.48 25.44
CA SER A 22 -6.18 54.08 24.32
C SER A 22 -6.11 54.89 23.00
N SER A 23 -6.43 54.25 21.88
CA SER A 23 -7.46 54.77 20.94
C SER A 23 -8.06 53.66 20.05
N ALA A 24 -9.38 53.68 19.93
CA ALA A 24 -10.30 52.69 19.34
C ALA A 24 -10.20 52.55 17.80
N THR A 25 -10.53 51.42 17.15
CA THR A 25 -11.89 50.96 16.72
C THR A 25 -11.76 49.65 15.86
N PRO A 26 -12.81 48.86 15.55
CA PRO A 26 -13.07 47.57 16.22
C PRO A 26 -13.00 46.29 15.34
N ILE A 27 -12.60 45.20 16.00
CA ILE A 27 -13.18 43.83 16.06
C ILE A 27 -13.59 43.14 14.75
N ASN A 28 -12.80 42.12 14.35
CA ASN A 28 -13.29 40.74 14.29
C ASN A 28 -12.12 39.74 14.38
N THR A 29 -11.91 39.21 15.59
CA THR A 29 -11.26 37.91 15.88
C THR A 29 -12.33 36.85 15.59
N GLY A 30 -12.15 35.89 14.68
CA GLY A 30 -11.20 34.79 14.78
C GLY A 30 -11.88 33.62 15.50
N ASP A 31 -12.22 32.54 14.79
CA ASP A 31 -12.05 31.18 15.33
C ASP A 31 -12.19 30.09 14.26
N VAL A 32 -11.54 28.97 14.56
CA VAL A 32 -11.33 27.75 13.79
C VAL A 32 -12.58 26.84 13.82
N ASN A 33 -12.65 25.91 12.86
CA ASN A 33 -13.50 24.71 12.81
C ASN A 33 -15.03 24.88 12.63
N ASN A 34 -15.54 24.42 11.48
CA ASN A 34 -16.69 23.50 11.47
C ASN A 34 -16.73 22.69 10.16
N GLU A 35 -16.32 21.42 10.19
CA GLU A 35 -16.85 20.45 9.24
C GLU A 35 -18.33 20.25 9.56
N SER A 36 -19.21 20.63 8.64
CA SER A 36 -20.62 20.25 8.72
C SER A 36 -21.11 19.93 7.31
N SER A 37 -21.05 18.64 7.01
CA SER A 37 -22.08 17.86 6.32
C SER A 37 -23.18 18.72 5.66
N SER A 38 -23.13 18.86 4.34
CA SER A 38 -24.18 19.53 3.58
C SER A 38 -25.43 18.65 3.53
N GLU A 39 -26.23 18.67 4.60
CA GLU A 39 -27.58 18.11 4.61
C GLU A 39 -28.48 18.99 3.74
N GLY A 40 -28.64 18.61 2.47
CA GLY A 40 -29.63 19.21 1.58
C GLY A 40 -31.06 18.80 1.96
N PHE A 41 -32.04 19.62 1.63
CA PHE A 41 -33.46 19.33 1.84
C PHE A 41 -33.98 18.39 0.75
N ILE A 42 -34.89 17.48 1.07
CA ILE A 42 -35.46 16.54 0.10
C ILE A 42 -36.96 16.83 -0.05
N CYS A 43 -37.43 16.96 -1.29
CA CYS A 43 -38.85 17.10 -1.57
C CYS A 43 -39.61 15.81 -1.22
N PRO A 44 -40.63 15.83 -0.35
CA PRO A 44 -41.34 14.62 0.04
C PRO A 44 -42.20 14.03 -1.08
N LEU A 45 -42.56 14.83 -2.10
CA LEU A 45 -43.43 14.39 -3.20
C LEU A 45 -42.66 13.67 -4.31
N CYS A 46 -41.42 14.09 -4.59
CA CYS A 46 -40.64 13.55 -5.71
C CYS A 46 -39.21 13.15 -5.33
N MET A 47 -38.86 13.22 -4.04
CA MET A 47 -37.55 12.86 -3.47
C MET A 47 -36.34 13.59 -4.07
N LYS A 48 -36.55 14.73 -4.72
CA LYS A 48 -35.47 15.53 -5.29
C LYS A 48 -34.74 16.29 -4.17
N ARG A 49 -33.40 16.23 -4.18
CA ARG A 49 -32.55 17.00 -3.28
C ARG A 49 -32.46 18.46 -3.74
N CYS A 50 -32.79 19.38 -2.85
CA CYS A 50 -32.62 20.81 -2.94
C CYS A 50 -31.51 21.26 -1.98
N ILE A 51 -30.68 22.20 -2.42
CA ILE A 51 -29.49 22.61 -1.67
C ILE A 51 -29.90 23.52 -0.49
N THR A 52 -30.96 24.30 -0.66
CA THR A 52 -31.50 25.18 0.38
C THR A 52 -33.01 24.99 0.57
N ALA A 53 -33.53 25.44 1.71
CA ALA A 53 -34.97 25.42 2.00
C ALA A 53 -35.78 26.30 1.02
N VAL A 54 -35.18 27.39 0.52
CA VAL A 54 -35.79 28.26 -0.48
C VAL A 54 -35.92 27.52 -1.81
N ASP A 55 -34.89 26.79 -2.23
CA ASP A 55 -34.94 25.98 -3.46
C ASP A 55 -35.99 24.86 -3.38
N LEU A 56 -36.21 24.29 -2.19
CA LEU A 56 -37.27 23.31 -1.96
C LEU A 56 -38.66 23.94 -2.09
N SER A 57 -38.87 25.12 -1.50
CA SER A 57 -40.14 25.85 -1.59
C SER A 57 -40.47 26.24 -3.03
N ASP A 58 -39.49 26.78 -3.75
CA ASP A 58 -39.61 27.14 -5.17
C ASP A 58 -39.92 25.92 -6.05
N HIS A 59 -39.24 24.80 -5.77
CA HIS A 59 -39.48 23.55 -6.48
C HIS A 59 -40.89 23.01 -6.21
N TYR A 60 -41.35 23.05 -4.96
CA TYR A 60 -42.71 22.64 -4.59
C TYR A 60 -43.76 23.48 -5.33
N GLN A 61 -43.58 24.80 -5.37
CA GLN A 61 -44.53 25.70 -6.02
C GLN A 61 -44.47 25.65 -7.55
N LYS A 62 -43.32 25.32 -8.17
CA LYS A 62 -43.21 25.21 -9.63
C LYS A 62 -43.63 23.84 -10.17
N VAL A 63 -43.40 22.78 -9.41
CA VAL A 63 -43.58 21.39 -9.87
C VAL A 63 -44.85 20.75 -9.31
N HIS A 64 -45.36 21.23 -8.18
CA HIS A 64 -46.52 20.65 -7.50
C HIS A 64 -47.68 21.64 -7.26
N ALA A 65 -47.65 22.86 -7.81
CA ALA A 65 -48.76 23.82 -7.70
C ALA A 65 -50.10 23.32 -8.29
N GLU A 66 -50.08 22.35 -9.20
CA GLU A 66 -51.30 21.77 -9.78
C GLU A 66 -52.03 20.80 -8.82
N ASN A 67 -51.39 20.35 -7.74
CA ASN A 67 -52.04 19.47 -6.76
C ASN A 67 -52.92 20.22 -5.75
N GLU A 68 -52.72 21.53 -5.57
CA GLU A 68 -53.57 22.35 -4.68
C GLU A 68 -54.87 22.82 -5.38
N THR A 69 -54.91 22.81 -6.71
CA THR A 69 -56.09 23.28 -7.49
C THR A 69 -57.20 22.23 -7.62
N ARG A 70 -56.96 20.97 -7.24
CA ARG A 70 -58.01 19.92 -7.22
C ARG A 70 -58.90 19.97 -5.96
N GLY A 71 -58.53 20.77 -4.96
CA GLY A 71 -59.27 20.91 -3.70
C GLY A 71 -60.41 21.95 -3.72
N GLN A 72 -60.51 22.79 -4.75
CA GLN A 72 -61.30 24.04 -4.66
C GLN A 72 -62.35 24.26 -5.77
N GLU A 73 -62.69 23.26 -6.59
CA GLU A 73 -63.71 23.40 -7.63
C GLU A 73 -64.72 22.24 -7.63
N LEU A 74 -65.59 22.12 -6.63
CA LEU A 74 -66.89 21.42 -6.78
C LEU A 74 -67.92 21.98 -5.80
N LEU A 75 -68.27 23.25 -5.95
CA LEU A 75 -69.59 23.76 -5.58
C LEU A 75 -70.27 24.22 -6.87
N ASN A 76 -71.04 23.32 -7.48
CA ASN A 76 -72.27 23.56 -8.26
C ASN A 76 -72.51 22.40 -9.24
N ASP A 77 -73.26 21.37 -8.84
CA ASP A 77 -74.57 21.07 -9.46
C ASP A 77 -75.27 19.93 -8.68
N ALA A 78 -76.54 20.13 -8.36
CA ALA A 78 -77.34 19.26 -7.52
C ALA A 78 -78.01 18.17 -8.35
N SER A 79 -77.32 17.06 -8.66
CA SER A 79 -77.99 15.80 -9.08
C SER A 79 -77.17 14.49 -9.04
N VAL A 80 -75.88 14.45 -8.65
CA VAL A 80 -75.09 13.20 -8.73
C VAL A 80 -74.72 12.68 -7.33
N THR A 81 -75.65 11.97 -6.68
CA THR A 81 -75.29 11.08 -5.55
C THR A 81 -74.84 9.73 -6.11
N GLY A 82 -73.63 9.71 -6.65
CA GLY A 82 -73.05 8.51 -7.29
C GLY A 82 -72.42 7.58 -6.27
N PHE A 83 -72.94 6.37 -6.13
CA PHE A 83 -72.26 5.29 -5.43
C PHE A 83 -71.07 4.85 -6.29
N ILE A 84 -69.85 5.15 -5.87
CA ILE A 84 -68.64 4.88 -6.65
C ILE A 84 -68.04 3.55 -6.17
N CYS A 85 -67.75 2.64 -7.09
CA CYS A 85 -67.07 1.41 -6.76
C CYS A 85 -65.62 1.70 -6.31
N PRO A 86 -65.21 1.34 -5.07
CA PRO A 86 -63.87 1.64 -4.60
C PRO A 86 -62.76 0.91 -5.37
N GLN A 87 -63.09 -0.17 -6.08
CA GLN A 87 -62.12 -0.99 -6.81
C GLN A 87 -61.85 -0.47 -8.23
N CYS A 88 -62.83 0.09 -8.92
CA CYS A 88 -62.69 0.54 -10.31
C CYS A 88 -63.15 1.98 -10.56
N MET A 89 -63.58 2.68 -9.51
CA MET A 89 -64.06 4.06 -9.52
C MET A 89 -65.23 4.33 -10.47
N LYS A 90 -66.00 3.29 -10.84
CA LYS A 90 -67.20 3.43 -11.65
C LYS A 90 -68.34 4.00 -10.82
N SER A 91 -68.92 5.10 -11.27
CA SER A 91 -70.11 5.73 -10.67
C SER A 91 -71.36 4.94 -11.01
N LEU A 92 -72.13 4.58 -9.99
CA LEU A 92 -73.35 3.78 -10.09
C LEU A 92 -74.51 4.55 -9.45
N GLY A 93 -75.72 4.34 -9.98
CA GLY A 93 -76.89 5.16 -9.66
C GLY A 93 -77.55 4.81 -8.32
N SER A 94 -77.16 3.69 -7.70
CA SER A 94 -77.67 3.27 -6.39
C SER A 94 -76.72 2.30 -5.68
N ALA A 95 -76.91 2.14 -4.36
CA ALA A 95 -76.18 1.16 -3.56
C ALA A 95 -76.40 -0.28 -4.04
N ASP A 96 -77.60 -0.62 -4.52
CA ASP A 96 -77.92 -1.95 -5.07
C ASP A 96 -77.19 -2.22 -6.40
N GLU A 97 -77.05 -1.22 -7.26
CA GLU A 97 -76.25 -1.33 -8.47
C GLU A 97 -74.77 -1.48 -8.15
N LEU A 98 -74.28 -0.78 -7.13
CA LEU A 98 -72.92 -0.95 -6.61
C LEU A 98 -72.68 -2.36 -6.07
N PHE A 99 -73.62 -2.90 -5.30
CA PHE A 99 -73.50 -4.25 -4.77
C PHE A 99 -73.49 -5.31 -5.88
N LYS A 100 -74.40 -5.21 -6.86
CA LYS A 100 -74.44 -6.11 -8.02
C LYS A 100 -73.18 -6.00 -8.88
N HIS A 101 -72.68 -4.78 -9.08
CA HIS A 101 -71.45 -4.55 -9.83
C HIS A 101 -70.25 -5.16 -9.13
N TYR A 102 -70.13 -4.97 -7.81
CA TYR A 102 -69.04 -5.53 -7.02
C TYR A 102 -69.05 -7.06 -7.09
N GLN A 103 -70.22 -7.68 -6.94
CA GLN A 103 -70.36 -9.13 -6.99
C GLN A 103 -70.08 -9.73 -8.39
N ALA A 104 -70.49 -9.03 -9.46
CA ALA A 104 -70.32 -9.53 -10.82
C ALA A 104 -68.90 -9.29 -11.40
N VAL A 105 -68.22 -8.22 -11.00
CA VAL A 105 -66.96 -7.77 -11.63
C VAL A 105 -65.73 -8.05 -10.75
N HIS A 106 -65.89 -8.05 -9.43
CA HIS A 106 -64.76 -8.20 -8.50
C HIS A 106 -64.83 -9.47 -7.63
N ASP A 107 -66.02 -10.06 -7.47
CA ASP A 107 -66.23 -11.27 -6.64
C ASP A 107 -66.25 -12.57 -7.47
N ALA A 108 -66.32 -12.48 -8.81
CA ALA A 108 -66.42 -13.63 -9.71
C ALA A 108 -65.07 -14.32 -10.05
N ASP A 109 -63.93 -13.75 -9.64
CA ASP A 109 -62.58 -14.26 -9.99
C ASP A 109 -61.83 -14.95 -8.85
N ASN A 110 -62.49 -15.24 -7.72
CA ASN A 110 -61.82 -15.92 -6.61
C ASN A 110 -61.82 -17.46 -6.70
N ASP A 111 -62.34 -18.06 -7.79
CA ASP A 111 -62.38 -19.53 -7.96
C ASP A 111 -62.09 -20.04 -9.39
N ALA A 112 -61.26 -19.34 -10.16
CA ALA A 112 -60.74 -19.84 -11.43
C ALA A 112 -59.22 -19.71 -11.52
N SER A 113 -58.56 -20.82 -11.24
CA SER A 113 -57.14 -21.08 -11.50
C SER A 113 -56.80 -20.77 -12.97
N HIS A 114 -55.90 -19.81 -13.22
CA HIS A 114 -54.71 -19.93 -14.08
C HIS A 114 -54.11 -18.56 -14.46
N GLY A 115 -52.86 -18.31 -14.05
CA GLY A 115 -51.96 -17.40 -14.76
C GLY A 115 -51.19 -16.41 -13.90
N GLY A 116 -50.00 -16.79 -13.42
CA GLY A 116 -48.99 -15.83 -12.98
C GLY A 116 -48.17 -16.30 -11.76
N GLU A 117 -47.17 -17.16 -11.98
CA GLU A 117 -46.23 -17.64 -10.96
C GLU A 117 -45.49 -16.52 -10.20
N ALA A 118 -45.45 -15.28 -10.72
CA ALA A 118 -44.89 -14.12 -10.04
C ALA A 118 -45.77 -13.57 -8.89
N SER A 119 -47.10 -13.76 -8.91
CA SER A 119 -48.00 -13.27 -7.86
C SER A 119 -48.08 -14.19 -6.65
N LEU A 120 -47.83 -15.49 -6.84
CA LEU A 120 -47.76 -16.48 -5.74
C LEU A 120 -46.52 -16.29 -4.87
N ALA A 121 -45.39 -15.85 -5.45
CA ALA A 121 -44.17 -15.55 -4.70
C ALA A 121 -44.39 -14.35 -3.76
N LEU A 122 -44.94 -13.24 -4.27
CA LEU A 122 -45.29 -12.06 -3.47
C LEU A 122 -46.30 -12.38 -2.35
N LYS A 123 -47.38 -13.11 -2.65
CA LYS A 123 -48.36 -13.51 -1.61
C LYS A 123 -47.77 -14.50 -0.60
N ARG A 124 -46.84 -15.37 -1.01
CA ARG A 124 -46.16 -16.30 -0.10
C ARG A 124 -45.23 -15.56 0.85
N ASP A 125 -44.51 -14.57 0.33
CA ASP A 125 -43.63 -13.70 1.12
C ASP A 125 -44.45 -12.84 2.09
N ASP A 126 -45.57 -12.27 1.65
CA ASP A 126 -46.52 -11.55 2.53
C ASP A 126 -47.11 -12.46 3.62
N ILE A 127 -47.47 -13.71 3.29
CA ILE A 127 -47.93 -14.70 4.27
C ILE A 127 -46.82 -15.05 5.28
N THR A 128 -45.56 -15.10 4.85
CA THR A 128 -44.44 -15.32 5.79
C THR A 128 -44.16 -14.11 6.67
N LEU A 129 -44.27 -12.89 6.14
CA LEU A 129 -44.15 -11.65 6.92
C LEU A 129 -45.27 -11.53 7.96
N LEU A 130 -46.52 -11.79 7.57
CA LEU A 130 -47.65 -11.82 8.50
C LEU A 130 -47.50 -12.91 9.56
N ARG A 131 -46.94 -14.08 9.21
CA ARG A 131 -46.63 -15.13 10.20
C ARG A 131 -45.54 -14.68 11.17
N GLN A 132 -44.53 -13.96 10.70
CA GLN A 132 -43.49 -13.40 11.56
C GLN A 132 -44.08 -12.33 12.48
N GLU A 133 -44.88 -11.40 11.95
CA GLU A 133 -45.55 -10.37 12.75
C GLU A 133 -46.49 -10.97 13.81
N VAL A 134 -47.23 -12.03 13.48
CA VAL A 134 -48.03 -12.77 14.47
C VAL A 134 -47.16 -13.41 15.55
N GLN A 135 -45.98 -13.93 15.21
CA GLN A 135 -45.05 -14.47 16.20
C GLN A 135 -44.46 -13.38 17.09
N ASP A 136 -44.09 -12.24 16.51
CA ASP A 136 -43.53 -11.09 17.23
C ASP A 136 -44.59 -10.49 18.16
N LEU A 137 -45.83 -10.29 17.70
CA LEU A 137 -46.96 -9.85 18.52
C LEU A 137 -47.29 -10.86 19.63
N GLN A 138 -47.18 -12.17 19.37
CA GLN A 138 -47.34 -13.19 20.41
C GLN A 138 -46.23 -13.13 21.47
N ALA A 139 -45.00 -12.73 21.09
CA ALA A 139 -43.92 -12.50 22.02
C ALA A 139 -44.18 -11.24 22.86
N SER A 140 -44.50 -10.11 22.22
CA SER A 140 -44.85 -8.86 22.91
C SER A 140 -46.03 -9.02 23.86
N LEU A 141 -47.07 -9.78 23.48
CA LEU A 141 -48.20 -10.06 24.36
C LEU A 141 -47.79 -10.87 25.60
N LYS A 142 -46.83 -11.80 25.47
CA LYS A 142 -46.32 -12.57 26.63
C LYS A 142 -45.50 -11.67 27.55
N GLU A 143 -44.69 -10.78 26.98
CA GLU A 143 -43.93 -9.78 27.73
C GLU A 143 -44.88 -8.83 28.46
N GLU A 144 -45.90 -8.27 27.80
CA GLU A 144 -46.91 -7.43 28.45
C GLU A 144 -47.66 -8.17 29.56
N LYS A 145 -48.04 -9.43 29.35
CA LYS A 145 -48.64 -10.25 30.42
C LYS A 145 -47.69 -10.46 31.59
N TRP A 146 -46.40 -10.66 31.31
CA TRP A 146 -45.39 -10.77 32.35
C TRP A 146 -45.24 -9.46 33.13
N TYR A 147 -45.17 -8.31 32.44
CA TYR A 147 -45.15 -6.99 33.07
C TYR A 147 -46.41 -6.71 33.88
N ALA A 148 -47.59 -7.07 33.37
CA ALA A 148 -48.85 -6.92 34.09
C ALA A 148 -48.90 -7.79 35.34
N GLU A 149 -48.43 -9.04 35.27
CA GLU A 149 -48.35 -9.94 36.42
C GLU A 149 -47.34 -9.41 37.46
N GLU A 150 -46.20 -8.89 37.02
CA GLU A 150 -45.20 -8.30 37.92
C GLU A 150 -45.71 -7.02 38.58
N LEU A 151 -46.40 -6.15 37.83
CA LEU A 151 -47.06 -4.96 38.36
C LEU A 151 -48.16 -5.33 39.35
N LYS A 152 -48.92 -6.40 39.07
CA LYS A 152 -49.94 -6.93 39.99
C LYS A 152 -49.32 -7.43 41.28
N LYS A 153 -48.20 -8.17 41.23
CA LYS A 153 -47.46 -8.56 42.45
C LYS A 153 -47.00 -7.34 43.23
N GLU A 154 -46.52 -6.30 42.53
CA GLU A 154 -46.08 -5.07 43.19
C GLU A 154 -47.27 -4.35 43.86
N LEU A 155 -48.42 -4.27 43.21
CA LEU A 155 -49.66 -3.75 43.81
C LEU A 155 -50.12 -4.58 45.01
N GLU A 156 -50.06 -5.91 44.95
CA GLU A 156 -50.38 -6.80 46.06
C GLU A 156 -49.41 -6.59 47.24
N LYS A 157 -48.12 -6.36 47.00
CA LYS A 157 -47.15 -5.97 48.04
C LYS A 157 -47.52 -4.65 48.69
N TYR A 158 -47.85 -3.61 47.91
CA TYR A 158 -48.27 -2.31 48.44
C TYR A 158 -49.58 -2.40 49.22
N GLN A 159 -50.54 -3.20 48.75
CA GLN A 159 -51.82 -3.40 49.44
C GLN A 159 -51.65 -4.21 50.74
N GLY A 160 -50.72 -5.17 50.76
CA GLY A 160 -50.30 -5.89 51.96
C GLY A 160 -49.63 -4.97 52.98
N LEU A 161 -48.73 -4.09 52.53
CA LEU A 161 -48.09 -3.07 53.37
C LEU A 161 -49.12 -2.07 53.94
N GLN A 162 -50.07 -1.61 53.13
CA GLN A 162 -51.13 -0.69 53.56
C GLN A 162 -52.09 -1.33 54.56
N GLN A 163 -52.41 -2.63 54.43
CA GLN A 163 -53.17 -3.37 55.46
C GLN A 163 -52.37 -3.52 56.76
N GLN A 164 -51.04 -3.64 56.68
CA GLN A 164 -50.17 -3.72 57.85
C GLN A 164 -50.03 -2.36 58.56
N GLU A 165 -50.03 -1.24 57.84
CA GLU A 165 -50.04 0.13 58.39
C GLU A 165 -51.40 0.52 58.99
N SER A 166 -52.49 -0.12 58.60
CA SER A 166 -53.85 0.19 59.11
C SER A 166 -54.17 -0.39 60.51
N LYS A 167 -53.18 -0.95 61.22
CA LYS A 167 -53.31 -1.35 62.63
C LYS A 167 -52.56 -0.34 63.51
N PRO A 168 -53.25 0.65 64.13
CA PRO A 168 -52.56 1.64 64.93
C PRO A 168 -52.31 1.04 66.30
N ASP A 169 -51.07 0.61 66.56
CA ASP A 169 -50.60 0.54 67.94
C ASP A 169 -49.13 0.92 68.01
N GLY A 170 -48.85 1.96 68.80
CA GLY A 170 -47.58 2.68 68.82
C GLY A 170 -46.46 1.86 69.43
N LEU A 171 -45.57 1.32 68.58
CA LEU A 171 -44.29 0.76 69.03
C LEU A 171 -43.25 0.73 67.90
N VAL A 172 -43.01 1.85 67.21
CA VAL A 172 -42.06 1.92 66.08
C VAL A 172 -40.67 2.48 66.46
N VAL A 173 -40.53 3.15 67.61
CA VAL A 173 -39.32 3.94 67.92
C VAL A 173 -38.05 3.10 68.11
N ALA A 174 -38.16 1.82 68.51
CA ALA A 174 -36.98 0.95 68.71
C ALA A 174 -36.48 0.26 67.42
N GLY A 175 -37.38 -0.03 66.47
CA GLY A 175 -37.02 -0.62 65.17
C GLY A 175 -36.39 0.41 64.23
N SER A 176 -36.93 1.63 64.22
CA SER A 176 -36.45 2.72 63.36
C SER A 176 -35.05 3.21 63.72
N SER A 177 -34.64 3.12 65.00
CA SER A 177 -33.31 3.57 65.44
C SER A 177 -32.19 2.63 64.98
N ALA A 178 -32.43 1.31 64.96
CA ALA A 178 -31.45 0.34 64.49
C ALA A 178 -31.32 0.35 62.96
N GLU A 179 -32.44 0.58 62.28
CA GLU A 179 -32.49 0.71 60.82
C GLU A 179 -31.77 1.99 60.34
N LEU A 180 -31.92 3.11 61.06
CA LEU A 180 -31.14 4.33 60.81
C LEU A 180 -29.63 4.12 60.99
N GLN A 181 -29.19 3.43 62.05
CA GLN A 181 -27.76 3.13 62.25
C GLN A 181 -27.19 2.24 61.14
N LEU A 182 -27.98 1.28 60.66
CA LEU A 182 -27.58 0.41 59.56
C LEU A 182 -27.47 1.17 58.23
N LEU A 183 -28.38 2.12 57.98
CA LEU A 183 -28.31 3.02 56.83
C LEU A 183 -27.12 4.00 56.92
N GLU A 184 -26.81 4.52 58.11
CA GLU A 184 -25.63 5.37 58.33
C GLU A 184 -24.34 4.60 58.04
N GLN A 185 -24.24 3.35 58.52
CA GLN A 185 -23.09 2.49 58.23
C GLN A 185 -22.96 2.20 56.71
N GLN A 186 -24.07 1.86 56.04
CA GLN A 186 -24.06 1.63 54.59
C GLN A 186 -23.67 2.90 53.81
N LEU A 187 -24.08 4.07 54.27
CA LEU A 187 -23.70 5.34 53.66
C LEU A 187 -22.19 5.59 53.81
N GLU A 188 -21.63 5.34 55.00
CA GLU A 188 -20.19 5.49 55.25
C GLU A 188 -19.38 4.50 54.40
N GLU A 189 -19.81 3.24 54.33
CA GLU A 189 -19.22 2.22 53.44
C GLU A 189 -19.28 2.66 51.97
N ALA A 190 -20.44 3.11 51.49
CA ALA A 190 -20.60 3.62 50.13
C ALA A 190 -19.75 4.87 49.85
N GLN A 191 -19.58 5.76 50.83
CA GLN A 191 -18.70 6.94 50.70
C GLN A 191 -17.23 6.53 50.54
N THR A 192 -16.76 5.55 51.33
CA THR A 192 -15.39 5.05 51.20
C THR A 192 -15.17 4.34 49.86
N GLU A 193 -16.14 3.55 49.39
CA GLU A 193 -16.09 2.90 48.09
C GLU A 193 -16.07 3.93 46.95
N ASN A 194 -16.88 4.98 47.05
CA ASN A 194 -16.89 6.07 46.06
C ASN A 194 -15.53 6.78 45.98
N PHE A 195 -14.88 7.01 47.12
CA PHE A 195 -13.53 7.57 47.16
C PHE A 195 -12.50 6.66 46.49
N ASN A 196 -12.56 5.35 46.73
CA ASN A 196 -11.67 4.37 46.10
C ASN A 196 -11.91 4.28 44.58
N ILE A 197 -13.17 4.23 44.16
CA ILE A 197 -13.54 4.26 42.73
C ILE A 197 -13.03 5.53 42.07
N LYS A 198 -13.13 6.68 42.73
CA LYS A 198 -12.62 7.96 42.21
C LYS A 198 -11.10 7.92 42.03
N GLN A 199 -10.34 7.46 43.03
CA GLN A 199 -8.88 7.31 42.88
C GLN A 199 -8.52 6.37 41.72
N MET A 200 -9.20 5.23 41.60
CA MET A 200 -8.97 4.30 40.50
C MET A 200 -9.29 4.93 39.14
N LYS A 201 -10.42 5.65 39.04
CA LYS A 201 -10.82 6.36 37.83
C LYS A 201 -9.76 7.38 37.41
N ASP A 202 -9.30 8.21 38.33
CA ASP A 202 -8.28 9.23 38.06
C ASP A 202 -6.96 8.59 37.57
N LEU A 203 -6.57 7.44 38.14
CA LEU A 203 -5.39 6.68 37.69
C LEU A 203 -5.57 6.11 36.27
N PHE A 204 -6.75 5.59 35.94
CA PHE A 204 -7.02 5.09 34.60
C PHE A 204 -7.04 6.22 33.57
N GLU A 205 -7.59 7.37 33.93
CA GLU A 205 -7.61 8.56 33.08
C GLU A 205 -6.18 9.07 32.81
N GLN A 206 -5.31 9.10 33.83
CA GLN A 206 -3.89 9.43 33.66
C GLN A 206 -3.17 8.44 32.73
N LYS A 207 -3.41 7.14 32.90
CA LYS A 207 -2.83 6.11 32.02
C LYS A 207 -3.32 6.24 30.58
N ALA A 208 -4.59 6.55 30.38
CA ALA A 208 -5.15 6.78 29.05
C ALA A 208 -4.51 8.00 28.38
N ALA A 209 -4.32 9.10 29.12
CA ALA A 209 -3.64 10.30 28.62
C ALA A 209 -2.17 10.02 28.27
N GLN A 210 -1.47 9.24 29.08
CA GLN A 210 -0.08 8.84 28.81
C GLN A 210 0.01 8.00 27.53
N LEU A 211 -0.84 6.96 27.40
CA LEU A 211 -0.87 6.12 26.20
C LEU A 211 -1.23 6.93 24.95
N ALA A 212 -2.16 7.88 25.03
CA ALA A 212 -2.49 8.75 23.92
C ALA A 212 -1.28 9.59 23.46
N THR A 213 -0.49 10.08 24.42
CA THR A 213 0.75 10.82 24.14
C THR A 213 1.80 9.92 23.48
N GLU A 214 2.02 8.72 24.02
CA GLU A 214 2.97 7.75 23.45
C GLU A 214 2.58 7.32 22.02
N ILE A 215 1.29 7.14 21.76
CA ILE A 215 0.77 6.83 20.42
C ILE A 215 1.04 7.99 19.45
N ALA A 216 0.82 9.24 19.87
CA ALA A 216 1.09 10.41 19.04
C ALA A 216 2.59 10.53 18.70
N ASP A 217 3.46 10.34 19.69
CA ASP A 217 4.91 10.37 19.51
C ASP A 217 5.40 9.26 18.57
N LEU A 218 4.89 8.03 18.75
CA LEU A 218 5.21 6.90 17.87
C LEU A 218 4.74 7.15 16.44
N LYS A 219 3.57 7.75 16.27
CA LYS A 219 3.04 8.10 14.94
C LYS A 219 3.89 9.15 14.26
N SER A 220 4.30 10.21 14.96
CA SER A 220 5.23 11.23 14.41
C SER A 220 6.52 10.59 13.91
N LYS A 221 7.15 9.75 14.75
CA LYS A 221 8.39 9.05 14.37
C LYS A 221 8.19 8.10 13.20
N TYR A 222 7.07 7.40 13.15
CA TYR A 222 6.73 6.51 12.05
C TYR A 222 6.57 7.28 10.73
N ASP A 223 5.89 8.42 10.76
CA ASP A 223 5.67 9.25 9.57
C ASP A 223 6.98 9.88 9.07
N GLU A 224 7.84 10.35 9.98
CA GLU A 224 9.20 10.82 9.66
C GLU A 224 10.03 9.72 8.99
N GLU A 225 10.13 8.54 9.60
CA GLU A 225 10.88 7.39 9.05
C GLU A 225 10.30 6.90 7.72
N LYS A 226 8.99 6.93 7.56
CA LYS A 226 8.33 6.60 6.30
C LYS A 226 8.75 7.57 5.20
N SER A 227 8.77 8.88 5.48
CA SER A 227 9.20 9.89 4.50
C SER A 227 10.69 9.75 4.12
N LEU A 228 11.55 9.43 5.09
CA LEU A 228 12.98 9.19 4.85
C LEU A 228 13.19 7.94 4.00
N ARG A 229 12.43 6.86 4.27
CA ARG A 229 12.45 5.64 3.49
C ARG A 229 12.02 5.89 2.05
N GLU A 230 10.91 6.57 1.83
CA GLU A 230 10.42 6.93 0.50
C GLU A 230 11.46 7.75 -0.29
N ALA A 231 12.11 8.73 0.36
CA ALA A 231 13.18 9.52 -0.25
C ALA A 231 14.43 8.67 -0.58
N ALA A 232 14.77 7.69 0.26
CA ALA A 232 15.86 6.75 -0.01
C ALA A 232 15.53 5.80 -1.15
N GLU A 233 14.31 5.27 -1.21
CA GLU A 233 13.81 4.41 -2.30
C GLU A 233 13.85 5.13 -3.64
N GLN A 234 13.41 6.39 -3.71
CA GLN A 234 13.53 7.22 -4.91
C GLN A 234 14.98 7.39 -5.39
N LYS A 235 15.92 7.62 -4.45
CA LYS A 235 17.35 7.72 -4.79
C LYS A 235 17.90 6.40 -5.32
N VAL A 236 17.52 5.27 -4.73
CA VAL A 236 17.93 3.95 -5.21
C VAL A 236 17.40 3.72 -6.62
N MET A 237 16.11 3.99 -6.86
CA MET A 237 15.50 3.87 -8.18
C MET A 237 16.26 4.69 -9.23
N HIS A 238 16.53 5.96 -8.97
CA HIS A 238 17.29 6.83 -9.86
C HIS A 238 18.72 6.30 -10.14
N LEU A 239 19.44 5.85 -9.10
CA LEU A 239 20.79 5.30 -9.26
C LEU A 239 20.78 3.97 -10.03
N THR A 240 19.78 3.12 -9.82
CA THR A 240 19.61 1.88 -10.58
C THR A 240 19.33 2.16 -12.06
N GLU A 241 18.49 3.14 -12.37
CA GLU A 241 18.24 3.56 -13.75
C GLU A 241 19.51 4.08 -14.43
N GLU A 242 20.28 4.92 -13.75
CA GLU A 242 21.52 5.45 -14.29
C GLU A 242 22.58 4.36 -14.50
N LEU A 243 22.68 3.42 -13.57
CA LEU A 243 23.56 2.24 -13.71
C LEU A 243 23.15 1.39 -14.92
N ASN A 244 21.86 1.18 -15.13
CA ASN A 244 21.36 0.44 -16.29
C ASN A 244 21.69 1.15 -17.61
N LYS A 245 21.53 2.49 -17.68
CA LYS A 245 21.93 3.28 -18.87
C LYS A 245 23.42 3.17 -19.13
N GLN A 246 24.26 3.23 -18.09
CA GLN A 246 25.70 3.06 -18.27
C GLN A 246 26.05 1.64 -18.72
N ALA A 247 25.36 0.63 -18.19
CA ALA A 247 25.55 -0.76 -18.63
C ALA A 247 25.20 -0.95 -20.11
N THR A 248 24.11 -0.34 -20.60
CA THR A 248 23.77 -0.39 -22.04
C THR A 248 24.83 0.32 -22.88
N VAL A 249 25.29 1.51 -22.48
CA VAL A 249 26.36 2.23 -23.20
C VAL A 249 27.65 1.42 -23.25
N ILE A 250 28.05 0.77 -22.16
CA ILE A 250 29.23 -0.11 -22.14
C ILE A 250 29.05 -1.29 -23.09
N GLN A 251 27.86 -1.89 -23.12
CA GLN A 251 27.55 -2.99 -24.03
C GLN A 251 27.64 -2.54 -25.49
N ASP A 252 27.05 -1.39 -25.82
CA ASP A 252 27.08 -0.83 -27.17
C ASP A 252 28.52 -0.53 -27.61
N LEU A 253 29.31 0.17 -26.77
CA LEU A 253 30.73 0.44 -27.04
C LEU A 253 31.55 -0.83 -27.19
N LYS A 254 31.26 -1.88 -26.42
CA LYS A 254 31.91 -3.18 -26.56
C LYS A 254 31.59 -3.80 -27.92
N THR A 255 30.34 -3.73 -28.37
CA THR A 255 29.97 -4.23 -29.70
C THR A 255 30.64 -3.43 -30.82
N GLU A 256 30.66 -2.10 -30.73
CA GLU A 256 31.34 -1.25 -31.71
C GLU A 256 32.84 -1.54 -31.78
N LEU A 257 33.49 -1.74 -30.63
CA LEU A 257 34.92 -2.05 -30.57
C LEU A 257 35.26 -3.39 -31.24
N LEU A 258 34.39 -4.39 -31.07
CA LEU A 258 34.55 -5.70 -31.73
C LEU A 258 34.26 -5.63 -33.24
N GLN A 259 33.38 -4.73 -33.68
CA GLN A 259 33.02 -4.57 -35.08
C GLN A 259 33.93 -3.61 -35.86
N ARG A 260 34.97 -3.04 -35.23
CA ARG A 260 35.87 -2.10 -35.92
C ARG A 260 36.53 -2.78 -37.14
N PRO A 261 36.27 -2.29 -38.36
CA PRO A 261 36.88 -2.83 -39.57
C PRO A 261 38.41 -2.79 -39.46
N GLY A 262 39.07 -3.91 -39.73
CA GLY A 262 40.52 -4.04 -39.68
C GLY A 262 41.10 -4.63 -38.39
N ILE A 263 40.27 -4.93 -37.38
CA ILE A 263 40.78 -5.68 -36.21
C ILE A 263 41.13 -7.12 -36.57
N GLU A 264 40.34 -7.77 -37.43
CA GLU A 264 40.71 -9.07 -38.00
C GLU A 264 41.95 -8.95 -38.87
N ASP A 265 42.04 -7.92 -39.72
CA ASP A 265 43.20 -7.69 -40.60
C ASP A 265 44.48 -7.53 -39.80
N VAL A 266 44.47 -6.75 -38.71
CA VAL A 266 45.63 -6.61 -37.82
C VAL A 266 46.02 -7.95 -37.17
N SER A 267 45.04 -8.79 -36.82
CA SER A 267 45.31 -10.12 -36.26
C SER A 267 45.94 -11.05 -37.29
N VAL A 268 45.45 -11.04 -38.54
CA VAL A 268 45.99 -11.80 -39.66
C VAL A 268 47.40 -11.32 -40.00
N LEU A 269 47.59 -10.01 -40.17
CA LEU A 269 48.90 -9.41 -40.46
C LEU A 269 49.94 -9.74 -39.38
N LYS A 270 49.54 -9.76 -38.09
CA LYS A 270 50.42 -10.23 -37.01
C LYS A 270 50.85 -11.68 -37.18
N LYS A 271 49.93 -12.57 -37.57
CA LYS A 271 50.25 -13.99 -37.83
C LYS A 271 51.17 -14.15 -39.03
N GLU A 272 50.87 -13.46 -40.13
CA GLU A 272 51.69 -13.48 -41.34
C GLU A 272 53.10 -12.94 -41.08
N LEU A 273 53.22 -11.85 -40.33
CA LEU A 273 54.51 -11.28 -39.94
C LEU A 273 55.36 -12.29 -39.15
N VAL A 274 54.76 -12.96 -38.15
CA VAL A 274 55.45 -14.00 -37.37
C VAL A 274 55.87 -15.18 -38.26
N GLN A 275 55.03 -15.59 -39.21
CA GLN A 275 55.36 -16.67 -40.16
C GLN A 275 56.54 -16.28 -41.06
N VAL A 276 56.52 -15.08 -41.63
CA VAL A 276 57.61 -14.58 -42.49
C VAL A 276 58.91 -14.47 -41.69
N GLN A 277 58.86 -13.97 -40.45
CA GLN A 277 60.04 -13.88 -39.60
C GLN A 277 60.60 -15.26 -39.24
N THR A 278 59.73 -16.21 -38.89
CA THR A 278 60.12 -17.60 -38.64
C THR A 278 60.78 -18.24 -39.87
N LEU A 279 60.22 -18.00 -41.06
CA LEU A 279 60.81 -18.49 -42.31
C LEU A 279 62.19 -17.85 -42.57
N MET A 280 62.32 -16.55 -42.34
CA MET A 280 63.57 -15.82 -42.52
C MET A 280 64.67 -16.31 -41.58
N ASP A 281 64.33 -16.58 -40.32
CA ASP A 281 65.25 -17.15 -39.32
C ASP A 281 65.71 -18.55 -39.75
N ASN A 282 64.77 -19.40 -40.18
CA ASN A 282 65.10 -20.74 -40.68
C ASN A 282 66.01 -20.69 -41.92
N MET A 283 65.73 -19.82 -42.88
CA MET A 283 66.57 -19.65 -44.07
C MET A 283 67.97 -19.15 -43.72
N THR A 284 68.07 -18.26 -42.73
CA THR A 284 69.35 -17.75 -42.24
C THR A 284 70.15 -18.86 -41.57
N LEU A 285 69.51 -19.66 -40.72
CA LEU A 285 70.12 -20.82 -40.08
C LEU A 285 70.58 -21.88 -41.10
N GLU A 286 69.79 -22.19 -42.13
CA GLU A 286 70.22 -23.12 -43.18
C GLU A 286 71.45 -22.58 -43.93
N ARG A 287 71.45 -21.29 -44.29
CA ARG A 287 72.60 -20.65 -44.95
C ARG A 287 73.86 -20.69 -44.09
N GLU A 288 73.73 -20.47 -42.79
CA GLU A 288 74.85 -20.58 -41.84
C GLU A 288 75.37 -22.03 -41.73
N ARG A 289 74.48 -23.02 -41.69
CA ARG A 289 74.87 -24.44 -41.69
C ARG A 289 75.57 -24.85 -42.98
N GLU A 290 75.07 -24.43 -44.13
CA GLU A 290 75.72 -24.68 -45.43
C GLU A 290 77.08 -24.01 -45.52
N SER A 291 77.20 -22.77 -45.03
CA SER A 291 78.47 -22.04 -44.96
C SER A 291 79.50 -22.77 -44.11
N GLU A 292 79.12 -23.25 -42.91
CA GLU A 292 80.06 -24.00 -42.06
C GLU A 292 80.45 -25.35 -42.68
N LYS A 293 79.50 -26.07 -43.31
CA LYS A 293 79.81 -27.29 -44.07
C LYS A 293 80.85 -27.03 -45.16
N LEU A 294 80.65 -26.00 -45.99
CA LEU A 294 81.59 -25.63 -47.06
C LEU A 294 82.95 -25.20 -46.50
N LYS A 295 82.97 -24.51 -45.36
CA LYS A 295 84.21 -24.12 -44.69
C LYS A 295 84.99 -25.33 -44.18
N ASP A 296 84.31 -26.33 -43.63
CA ASP A 296 84.94 -27.57 -43.18
C ASP A 296 85.45 -28.41 -44.36
N GLU A 297 84.70 -28.47 -45.46
CA GLU A 297 85.16 -29.10 -46.71
C GLU A 297 86.40 -28.39 -47.28
N CYS A 298 86.41 -27.05 -47.31
CA CYS A 298 87.57 -26.27 -47.73
C CYS A 298 88.80 -26.56 -46.85
N LYS A 299 88.64 -26.62 -45.53
CA LYS A 299 89.75 -26.99 -44.62
C LYS A 299 90.26 -28.42 -44.91
N LYS A 300 89.35 -29.36 -45.13
CA LYS A 300 89.70 -30.75 -45.46
C LYS A 300 90.47 -30.84 -46.79
N LEU A 301 89.99 -30.18 -47.83
CA LEU A 301 90.68 -30.12 -49.11
C LEU A 301 92.05 -29.45 -48.98
N GLN A 302 92.17 -28.41 -48.14
CA GLN A 302 93.45 -27.75 -47.88
C GLN A 302 94.46 -28.67 -47.19
N THR A 303 94.04 -29.50 -46.23
CA THR A 303 94.94 -30.48 -45.58
C THR A 303 95.31 -31.61 -46.55
N GLU A 304 94.38 -32.10 -47.36
CA GLU A 304 94.66 -33.08 -48.42
C GLU A 304 95.65 -32.54 -49.46
N TYR A 305 95.47 -31.29 -49.91
CA TYR A 305 96.39 -30.61 -50.81
C TYR A 305 97.78 -30.51 -50.19
N ALA A 306 97.90 -30.01 -48.95
CA ALA A 306 99.19 -29.89 -48.25
C ALA A 306 99.89 -31.26 -48.09
N ASN A 307 99.14 -32.32 -47.77
CA ASN A 307 99.66 -33.69 -47.68
C ASN A 307 100.17 -34.19 -49.04
N SER A 308 99.40 -33.96 -50.11
CA SER A 308 99.80 -34.33 -51.47
C SER A 308 101.04 -33.57 -51.92
N GLU A 309 101.13 -32.27 -51.62
CA GLU A 309 102.27 -31.41 -51.94
C GLU A 309 103.54 -31.82 -51.17
N ALA A 310 103.41 -32.16 -49.88
CA ALA A 310 104.49 -32.72 -49.08
C ALA A 310 104.98 -34.05 -49.66
N THR A 311 104.05 -34.93 -50.07
CA THR A 311 104.38 -36.21 -50.71
C THR A 311 105.11 -36.02 -52.03
N ILE A 312 104.62 -35.11 -52.89
CA ILE A 312 105.28 -34.76 -54.16
C ILE A 312 106.69 -34.21 -53.89
N SER A 313 106.83 -33.33 -52.90
CA SER A 313 108.12 -32.76 -52.51
C SER A 313 109.10 -33.84 -52.05
N GLN A 314 108.65 -34.78 -51.22
CA GLN A 314 109.45 -35.92 -50.77
C GLN A 314 109.86 -36.82 -51.94
N LEU A 315 108.94 -37.12 -52.85
CA LEU A 315 109.21 -37.91 -54.06
C LEU A 315 110.23 -37.21 -54.96
N ARG A 316 110.12 -35.89 -55.16
CA ARG A 316 111.10 -35.09 -55.91
C ARG A 316 112.50 -35.16 -55.28
N VAL A 317 112.61 -35.06 -53.96
CA VAL A 317 113.89 -35.21 -53.25
C VAL A 317 114.48 -36.61 -53.42
N ASN A 318 113.66 -37.66 -53.29
CA ASN A 318 114.10 -39.04 -53.51
C ASN A 318 114.57 -39.26 -54.96
N LEU A 319 113.86 -38.68 -55.94
CA LEU A 319 114.24 -38.74 -57.35
C LEU A 319 115.64 -38.13 -57.59
N LEU A 320 115.97 -37.03 -56.91
CA LEU A 320 117.28 -36.38 -56.98
C LEU A 320 118.41 -37.23 -56.35
N LYS A 321 118.12 -38.10 -55.38
CA LYS A 321 119.10 -39.01 -54.75
C LYS A 321 119.41 -40.24 -55.60
N GLY A 322 118.47 -40.68 -56.44
CA GLY A 322 118.65 -41.86 -57.32
C GLY A 322 119.95 -41.85 -58.14
N PRO A 323 120.28 -40.76 -58.86
CA PRO A 323 121.56 -40.64 -59.59
C PRO A 323 122.80 -40.74 -58.71
N GLN A 324 122.74 -40.28 -57.46
CA GLN A 324 123.85 -40.31 -56.49
C GLN A 324 124.07 -41.70 -55.89
N GLU A 325 123.00 -42.44 -55.60
CA GLU A 325 123.09 -43.83 -55.12
C GLU A 325 123.57 -44.78 -56.23
N VAL A 326 123.13 -44.58 -57.48
CA VAL A 326 123.67 -45.30 -58.66
C VAL A 326 125.16 -45.00 -58.87
N ALA A 327 125.61 -43.76 -58.64
CA ALA A 327 127.04 -43.40 -58.71
C ALA A 327 127.87 -44.02 -57.57
N ILE A 328 127.31 -44.23 -56.38
CA ILE A 328 127.97 -44.90 -55.25
C ILE A 328 128.01 -46.42 -55.43
N TYR A 329 126.93 -47.03 -55.93
CA TYR A 329 126.90 -48.46 -56.27
C TYR A 329 127.83 -48.79 -57.45
N GLY A 330 127.83 -47.94 -58.49
CA GLY A 330 128.77 -48.05 -59.61
C GLY A 330 130.24 -47.98 -59.18
N ARG A 331 130.59 -47.16 -58.18
CA ARG A 331 131.94 -47.13 -57.59
C ARG A 331 132.31 -48.36 -56.76
N ARG A 332 131.34 -49.07 -56.18
CA ARG A 332 131.59 -50.31 -55.42
C ARG A 332 131.81 -51.51 -56.34
N THR A 333 131.19 -51.55 -57.52
CA THR A 333 131.38 -52.62 -58.51
C THR A 333 132.60 -52.43 -59.41
N THR A 334 133.21 -51.25 -59.43
CA THR A 334 134.45 -50.97 -60.19
C THR A 334 135.74 -51.07 -59.36
N LYS A 335 135.68 -51.63 -58.14
CA LYS A 335 136.87 -51.99 -57.34
C LYS A 335 136.93 -53.51 -57.15
N THR A 336 137.15 -54.20 -58.26
CA THR A 336 137.70 -55.56 -58.41
C THR A 336 138.52 -55.55 -59.67
#